data_AF-A0A821IDU3-F1
#
_entry.id   AF-A0A821IDU3-F1
#
_cell.length_a   1.000
_cell.length_b   1.000
_cell.length_c   1.000
_cell.angle_alpha   90.00
_cell.angle_beta   90.00
_cell.angle_gamma   90.00
#
_symmetry.space_group_name_H-M   'P 1'
#
loop_
_entity.id
_entity.type
_entity.pdbx_description
1 polymer ?
#
loop_
_entity_poly.entity_id
_entity_poly.type
_entity_poly.pdbx_seq_one_letter_code
_entity_poly.pdbx_strand_id
1 'polypeptide(L)' 'PKPCSPGTFNDLNGQISCTACADGNYSAYPGAVVCDLCPIGSYCDEKDEPPKPCPAGFFCLEGQTVGTPCPTGYQTTLTG' A
#
# COMPACT_ATOMS: atom_id res chain seq x y z
N PRO A 1 -9.11 -23.93 5.13
CA PRO A 1 -9.22 -22.46 4.91
C PRO A 1 -8.47 -22.07 3.63
N LYS A 2 -9.15 -21.42 2.67
CA LYS A 2 -8.48 -20.91 1.47
C LYS A 2 -7.74 -19.62 1.85
N PRO A 3 -6.46 -19.44 1.51
CA PRO A 3 -5.76 -18.17 1.75
C PRO A 3 -6.46 -17.03 0.99
N CYS A 4 -6.48 -15.84 1.59
CA CYS A 4 -7.04 -14.65 0.95
C CYS A 4 -6.29 -14.31 -0.32
N SER A 5 -7.00 -13.81 -1.32
CA SER A 5 -6.35 -13.29 -2.53
C SER A 5 -5.60 -12.00 -2.19
N PRO A 6 -4.59 -11.60 -2.98
CA PRO A 6 -4.00 -10.28 -2.92
C PRO A 6 -5.06 -9.16 -2.85
N GLY A 7 -4.73 -8.07 -2.16
CA GLY A 7 -5.63 -6.95 -1.87
C GLY A 7 -6.70 -7.24 -0.81
N THR A 8 -6.68 -8.43 -0.21
CA THR A 8 -7.61 -8.83 0.85
C THR A 8 -6.89 -9.53 2.01
N PHE A 9 -7.42 -9.36 3.21
CA PHE A 9 -6.90 -9.99 4.43
C PHE A 9 -8.01 -10.70 5.21
N ASN A 10 -7.61 -11.54 6.16
CA ASN A 10 -8.53 -12.17 7.08
C ASN A 10 -7.85 -12.37 8.44
N ASP A 11 -8.32 -11.62 9.44
CA ASP A 11 -7.76 -11.55 10.80
C ASP A 11 -8.23 -12.70 11.71
N LEU A 12 -9.20 -13.52 11.27
CA LEU A 12 -9.79 -14.60 12.06
C LEU A 12 -9.53 -15.97 11.42
N ASN A 13 -8.89 -16.86 12.18
CA ASN A 13 -8.67 -18.24 11.75
C ASN A 13 -10.02 -18.96 11.55
N GLY A 14 -10.48 -19.07 10.31
CA GLY A 14 -11.72 -19.78 9.94
C GLY A 14 -12.83 -18.93 9.32
N GLN A 15 -12.66 -17.61 9.15
CA GLN A 15 -13.60 -16.84 8.33
C GLN A 15 -13.57 -17.32 6.87
N ILE A 16 -14.75 -17.43 6.27
CA ILE A 16 -14.92 -17.90 4.88
C ILE A 16 -14.66 -16.75 3.88
N SER A 17 -14.80 -15.50 4.33
CA SER A 17 -14.66 -14.30 3.51
C SER A 17 -13.39 -13.55 3.86
N CYS A 18 -12.79 -12.91 2.86
CA CYS A 18 -11.69 -11.98 3.03
C CYS A 18 -12.22 -10.55 2.97
N THR A 19 -11.60 -9.66 3.75
CA THR A 19 -11.89 -8.24 3.79
C THR A 19 -10.91 -7.50 2.90
N ALA A 20 -11.37 -6.55 2.09
CA ALA A 20 -10.48 -5.73 1.27
C ALA A 20 -9.58 -4.84 2.13
N CYS A 21 -8.35 -4.59 1.68
CA CYS A 21 -7.49 -3.59 2.30
C CYS A 21 -8.15 -2.20 2.26
N ALA A 22 -7.86 -1.37 3.26
CA ALA A 22 -8.22 0.04 3.22
C ALA A 22 -7.36 0.79 2.17
N ASP A 23 -7.81 1.97 1.75
CA ASP A 23 -6.97 2.85 0.93
C ASP A 23 -5.70 3.23 1.69
N GLY A 24 -4.57 3.24 1.00
CA GLY A 24 -3.25 3.42 1.62
C GLY A 24 -2.67 2.14 2.22
N ASN A 25 -3.39 1.01 2.18
CA ASN A 25 -2.87 -0.30 2.56
C ASN A 25 -2.90 -1.28 1.38
N TYR A 26 -2.03 -2.28 1.43
CA TYR A 26 -1.89 -3.28 0.39
C TYR A 26 -1.65 -4.67 0.98
N SER A 27 -1.83 -5.69 0.14
CA SER A 27 -1.46 -7.07 0.40
C SER A 27 -1.07 -7.72 -0.92
N ALA A 28 0.21 -7.68 -1.27
CA ALA A 28 0.71 -8.17 -2.55
C ALA A 28 0.68 -9.71 -2.67
N TYR A 29 0.59 -10.41 -1.53
CA TYR A 29 0.68 -11.85 -1.46
C TYR A 29 -0.58 -12.48 -0.87
N PRO A 30 -0.92 -13.71 -1.28
CA PRO A 30 -2.08 -14.39 -0.74
C PRO A 30 -1.88 -14.79 0.73
N GLY A 31 -2.99 -14.92 1.45
CA GLY A 31 -3.00 -15.40 2.83
C GLY A 31 -2.66 -14.34 3.88
N ALA A 32 -2.77 -13.06 3.53
CA ALA A 32 -2.62 -11.98 4.49
C ALA A 32 -3.66 -12.07 5.62
N VAL A 33 -3.18 -11.86 6.85
CA VAL A 33 -4.02 -11.73 8.05
C VAL A 33 -4.25 -10.28 8.44
N VAL A 34 -3.49 -9.37 7.83
CA VAL A 34 -3.55 -7.92 7.96
C VAL A 34 -3.02 -7.32 6.67
N CYS A 35 -3.52 -6.15 6.26
CA CYS A 35 -2.94 -5.41 5.14
C CYS A 35 -1.80 -4.50 5.63
N ASP A 36 -0.69 -4.52 4.91
CA ASP A 36 0.45 -3.67 5.17
C ASP A 36 0.14 -2.23 4.78
N LEU A 37 0.66 -1.29 5.56
CA LEU A 37 0.55 0.14 5.27
C LEU A 37 1.53 0.51 4.15
N CYS A 38 1.10 1.38 3.23
CA CYS A 38 1.97 1.82 2.16
C CYS A 38 3.17 2.60 2.73
N PRO A 39 4.42 2.15 2.50
CA PRO A 39 5.59 2.75 3.14
C PRO A 39 5.91 4.12 2.54
N ILE A 40 6.59 4.95 3.34
CA ILE A 40 7.15 6.22 2.88
C ILE A 40 8.09 6.02 1.69
N GLY A 41 8.07 6.95 0.73
CA GLY A 41 8.85 6.83 -0.51
C GLY A 41 8.21 5.92 -1.57
N SER A 42 7.04 5.36 -1.28
CA SER A 42 6.22 4.61 -2.23
C SER A 42 4.76 5.05 -2.21
N TYR A 43 4.03 4.69 -3.26
CA TYR A 43 2.58 4.84 -3.33
C TYR A 43 1.93 3.51 -3.69
N CYS A 44 0.70 3.31 -3.23
CA CYS A 44 -0.06 2.09 -3.40
C CYS A 44 -1.40 2.43 -4.03
N ASP A 45 -1.41 2.56 -5.36
CA ASP A 45 -2.60 2.82 -6.17
C ASP A 45 -3.51 1.58 -6.27
N GLU A 46 -2.90 0.40 -6.29
CA GLU A 46 -3.57 -0.90 -6.27
C GLU A 46 -3.35 -1.60 -4.91
N LYS A 47 -4.36 -2.33 -4.43
CA LYS A 47 -4.31 -3.02 -3.12
C LYS A 47 -3.63 -4.38 -3.21
N ASP A 48 -3.65 -4.99 -4.39
CA ASP A 48 -3.12 -6.32 -4.69
C ASP A 48 -1.69 -6.30 -5.25
N GLU A 49 -1.11 -5.11 -5.43
CA GLU A 49 0.25 -4.93 -5.92
C GLU A 49 1.22 -4.51 -4.80
N PRO A 50 2.53 -4.79 -4.95
CA PRO A 50 3.53 -4.20 -4.07
C PRO A 50 3.62 -2.67 -4.25
N PRO A 51 4.10 -1.93 -3.23
CA PRO A 51 4.24 -0.48 -3.31
C PRO A 51 5.12 -0.06 -4.48
N LYS A 52 4.67 0.94 -5.24
CA LYS A 52 5.40 1.50 -6.38
C LYS A 52 6.31 2.64 -5.90
N PRO A 53 7.55 2.75 -6.42
CA PRO A 53 8.46 3.82 -6.03
C PRO A 53 7.87 5.19 -6.36
N CYS A 54 8.06 6.16 -5.46
CA CYS A 54 7.53 7.50 -5.66
C CYS A 54 8.16 8.16 -6.90
N PRO A 55 7.36 8.71 -7.83
CA PRO A 55 7.89 9.34 -9.03
C PRO A 55 8.68 10.62 -8.71
N ALA A 56 9.69 10.91 -9.52
CA ALA A 56 10.50 12.12 -9.36
C ALA A 56 9.63 13.39 -9.47
N GLY A 57 9.87 14.34 -8.56
CA GLY A 57 9.07 15.57 -8.47
C GLY A 57 7.81 15.44 -7.62
N PHE A 58 7.56 14.27 -7.03
CA PHE A 58 6.51 14.03 -6.05
C PHE A 58 7.11 13.54 -4.74
N PHE A 59 6.38 13.75 -3.64
CA PHE A 59 6.66 13.14 -2.34
C PHE A 59 5.51 12.20 -1.98
N CYS A 60 5.88 11.03 -1.46
CA CYS A 60 4.94 10.01 -1.04
C CYS A 60 5.13 9.75 0.46
N LEU A 61 4.13 10.15 1.25
CA LEU A 61 4.06 9.86 2.67
C LEU A 61 3.49 8.45 2.91
N GLU A 62 3.62 7.98 4.14
CA GLU A 62 3.01 6.73 4.57
C GLU A 62 1.50 6.73 4.31
N GLY A 63 0.98 5.63 3.74
CA GLY A 63 -0.43 5.48 3.39
C GLY A 63 -0.89 6.24 2.14
N GLN A 64 0.01 6.78 1.30
CA GLN A 64 -0.40 7.43 0.06
C GLN A 64 -0.77 6.43 -1.05
N THR A 65 -1.89 6.69 -1.72
CA THR A 65 -2.30 5.98 -2.95
C THR A 65 -1.80 6.66 -4.22
N VAL A 66 -1.33 7.91 -4.12
CA VAL A 66 -0.79 8.69 -5.23
C VAL A 66 0.26 9.65 -4.69
N GLY A 67 1.31 9.91 -5.47
CA GLY A 67 2.32 10.89 -5.09
C GLY A 67 1.75 12.31 -5.04
N THR A 68 2.24 13.10 -4.08
CA THR A 68 1.87 14.53 -3.96
C THR A 68 2.95 15.40 -4.61
N PRO A 69 2.61 16.34 -5.52
CA PRO A 69 3.63 17.13 -6.22
C PRO A 69 4.43 17.97 -5.23
N CYS A 70 5.75 18.01 -5.42
CA CYS A 70 6.62 18.87 -4.62
C CYS A 70 6.29 20.34 -4.91
N PRO A 71 6.13 21.19 -3.88
CA PRO A 71 5.99 22.62 -4.09
C PRO A 71 7.25 23.17 -4.78
N THR A 72 7.05 24.09 -5.72
CA THR A 72 8.13 24.71 -6.51
C THR A 72 9.23 25.22 -5.58
N GLY A 73 10.42 24.60 -5.66
CA GLY A 73 11.61 24.98 -4.89
C GLY A 73 12.00 24.03 -3.76
N TYR A 74 11.22 23.00 -3.44
CA TYR A 74 11.56 22.01 -2.41
C TYR A 74 11.92 20.66 -3.06
N GLN A 75 13.22 20.34 -3.13
CA GLN A 75 13.69 18.99 -3.42
C GLN A 75 13.72 18.24 -2.09
N THR A 76 12.74 17.37 -1.83
CA THR A 76 12.75 16.58 -0.59
C THR A 76 13.75 15.43 -0.75
N THR A 77 14.58 15.22 0.28
CA THR A 77 15.56 14.13 0.42
C THR A 77 14.92 12.79 0.80
N LEU A 78 13.60 12.63 0.67
CA LEU A 78 12.85 11.40 0.92
C LEU A 78 12.90 10.46 -0.30
N THR A 79 14.10 10.29 -0.82
CA THR A 79 14.44 9.23 -1.78
C THR A 79 15.03 8.11 -0.92
N GLY A 80 14.32 6.98 -0.82
CA GLY A 80 14.82 5.79 -0.15
C GLY A 80 16.05 5.22 -0.85
#